data_AF-A0A515KKE1-F1
#
_entry.id   AF-A0A515KKE1-F1
#
_cell.length_a   1.000
_cell.length_b   1.000
_cell.length_c   1.000
_cell.angle_alpha   90.00
_cell.angle_beta   90.00
_cell.angle_gamma   90.00
#
_symmetry.space_group_name_H-M   'P 1'
#
loop_
_entity.id
_entity.type
_entity.pdbx_description
1 polymer ?
#
loop_
_entity_poly.entity_id
_entity_poly.type
_entity_poly.pdbx_seq_one_letter_code
_entity_poly.pdbx_strand_id
1 'polypeptide(L)' 'MAESAKLNFRISRLRRQMRGTQADFRLLGSAGLDCANAAARLARMQGEWLALIARREALSCPETNR' A
#
# COMPACT_ATOMS: atom_id res chain seq x y z
N MET A 1 -1.09 9.46 -20.31
CA MET A 1 -2.13 8.47 -19.92
C MET A 1 -1.58 7.13 -19.40
N ALA A 2 -0.46 6.60 -19.92
CA ALA A 2 0.07 5.29 -19.49
C ALA A 2 0.56 5.23 -18.01
N GLU A 3 1.08 6.34 -17.47
CA GLU A 3 1.62 6.36 -16.11
C GLU A 3 0.53 6.23 -15.03
N SER A 4 -0.63 6.89 -15.21
CA SER A 4 -1.76 6.79 -14.27
C SER A 4 -2.33 5.36 -14.21
N ALA A 5 -2.49 4.70 -15.36
CA ALA A 5 -2.91 3.30 -15.41
C ALA A 5 -1.91 2.37 -14.70
N LYS A 6 -0.60 2.56 -14.93
CA LYS A 6 0.46 1.82 -14.24
C LYS A 6 0.43 2.05 -12.73
N LEU A 7 0.18 3.27 -12.29
CA LEU A 7 0.09 3.62 -10.87
C LEU A 7 -1.12 2.96 -10.21
N ASN A 8 -2.29 3.02 -10.85
CA ASN A 8 -3.51 2.36 -10.37
C ASN A 8 -3.36 0.84 -10.26
N PHE A 9 -2.65 0.22 -11.21
CA PHE A 9 -2.31 -1.20 -11.14
C PHE A 9 -1.43 -1.50 -9.91
N ARG A 10 -0.37 -0.71 -9.69
CA ARG A 10 0.52 -0.88 -8.52
C ARG A 10 -0.23 -0.71 -7.20
N ILE A 11 -1.08 0.31 -7.09
CA ILE A 11 -1.93 0.54 -5.92
C ILE A 11 -2.85 -0.66 -5.67
N SER A 12 -3.50 -1.18 -6.72
CA SER A 12 -4.43 -2.31 -6.61
C SER A 12 -3.71 -3.60 -6.19
N ARG A 13 -2.53 -3.85 -6.76
CA ARG A 13 -1.66 -4.98 -6.38
C ARG A 13 -1.23 -4.88 -4.92
N LEU A 14 -0.75 -3.71 -4.50
CA LEU A 14 -0.28 -3.48 -3.14
C LEU A 14 -1.41 -3.64 -2.11
N ARG A 15 -2.61 -3.12 -2.41
CA ARG A 15 -3.81 -3.34 -1.57
C ARG A 15 -4.13 -4.83 -1.40
N ARG A 16 -3.96 -5.65 -2.44
CA ARG A 16 -4.17 -7.10 -2.36
C ARG A 16 -3.13 -7.76 -1.46
N GLN A 17 -1.87 -7.37 -1.58
CA GLN A 17 -0.78 -7.87 -0.73
C GLN A 17 -0.99 -7.49 0.74
N MET A 18 -1.37 -6.24 1.01
CA MET A 18 -1.69 -5.77 2.37
C MET A 18 -2.81 -6.59 3.02
N ARG A 19 -3.88 -6.91 2.27
CA ARG A 19 -4.95 -7.77 2.80
C ARG A 19 -4.45 -9.16 3.20
N GLY A 20 -3.55 -9.74 2.40
CA GLY A 20 -2.90 -11.02 2.74
C GLY A 20 -2.09 -10.91 4.02
N THR A 21 -1.20 -9.91 4.12
CA THR A 21 -0.39 -9.70 5.33
C THR A 21 -1.22 -9.35 6.57
N GLN A 22 -2.34 -8.65 6.41
CA GLN A 22 -3.30 -8.44 7.52
C GLN A 22 -3.97 -9.73 7.98
N ALA A 23 -4.29 -10.64 7.05
CA ALA A 23 -4.82 -11.95 7.41
C ALA A 23 -3.76 -12.77 8.17
N ASP A 24 -2.51 -12.79 7.68
CA ASP A 24 -1.38 -13.45 8.35
C ASP A 24 -1.18 -12.89 9.77
N PHE A 25 -1.18 -11.55 9.91
CA PHE A 25 -1.04 -10.87 11.20
C PHE A 25 -2.16 -11.28 12.18
N ARG A 26 -3.42 -11.34 11.71
CA ARG A 26 -4.55 -11.78 12.53
C ARG A 26 -4.43 -13.26 12.94
N LEU A 27 -4.02 -14.12 12.01
CA LEU A 27 -3.82 -15.55 12.27
C LEU A 27 -2.74 -15.75 13.33
N LEU A 28 -1.56 -15.13 13.16
CA LEU A 28 -0.46 -15.18 14.13
C LEU A 28 -0.89 -14.66 15.49
N GLY A 29 -1.58 -13.51 15.53
CA GLY A 29 -2.07 -12.93 16.78
C GLY A 29 -3.09 -13.83 17.48
N SER A 30 -4.00 -14.45 16.74
CA SER A 30 -4.98 -15.40 17.31
C SER A 30 -4.35 -16.69 17.83
N ALA A 31 -3.22 -17.09 17.26
CA ALA A 31 -2.44 -18.25 17.69
C ALA A 31 -1.44 -17.92 18.81
N GLY A 32 -1.36 -16.66 19.26
CA GLY A 32 -0.37 -16.21 20.25
C GLY A 32 1.07 -16.28 19.74
N LEU A 33 1.26 -16.29 18.42
CA LEU A 33 2.57 -16.36 17.77
C LEU A 33 3.17 -14.97 17.56
N ASP A 34 4.49 -14.91 17.36
CA ASP A 34 5.18 -13.66 17.07
C ASP A 34 4.64 -13.01 15.77
N CYS A 35 4.17 -11.78 15.92
CA CYS A 35 3.59 -10.98 14.86
C CYS A 35 4.54 -9.89 14.33
N ALA A 36 5.74 -9.73 14.90
CA ALA A 36 6.63 -8.59 14.63
C ALA A 36 6.97 -8.45 13.14
N ASN A 37 7.27 -9.56 12.47
CA ASN A 37 7.57 -9.57 11.04
C ASN A 37 6.37 -9.19 10.18
N ALA A 38 5.18 -9.69 10.53
CA ALA A 38 3.94 -9.36 9.82
C ALA A 38 3.56 -7.88 10.03
N ALA A 39 3.72 -7.36 11.25
CA ALA A 39 3.54 -5.94 11.56
C ALA A 39 4.49 -5.04 10.76
N ALA A 40 5.80 -5.32 10.80
CA ALA A 40 6.81 -4.55 10.09
C ALA A 40 6.60 -4.59 8.57
N ARG A 41 6.16 -5.73 8.03
CA ARG A 41 5.80 -5.85 6.62
C ARG A 41 4.55 -5.02 6.28
N LEU A 42 3.53 -5.06 7.13
CA LEU A 42 2.31 -4.27 6.93
C LEU A 42 2.60 -2.76 6.97
N ALA A 43 3.38 -2.30 7.94
CA ALA A 43 3.78 -0.89 8.07
C ALA A 43 4.54 -0.39 6.83
N ARG A 44 5.50 -1.18 6.31
CA ARG A 44 6.20 -0.86 5.07
C ARG A 44 5.26 -0.73 3.87
N MET A 45 4.33 -1.68 3.71
CA MET A 45 3.35 -1.64 2.63
C MET A 45 2.40 -0.44 2.75
N GLN A 46 2.03 -0.03 3.96
CA GLN A 46 1.24 1.18 4.19
C GLN A 46 2.00 2.44 3.75
N GLY A 47 3.29 2.54 4.07
CA GLY A 47 4.14 3.63 3.59
C GLY A 47 4.24 3.70 2.07
N GLU A 48 4.48 2.55 1.42
CA GLU A 48 4.49 2.46 -0.05
C GLU A 48 3.13 2.84 -0.66
N TRP A 49 2.02 2.45 -0.03
CA TRP A 49 0.69 2.77 -0.50
C TRP A 49 0.43 4.27 -0.46
N LEU A 50 0.77 4.94 0.65
CA LEU A 50 0.65 6.39 0.78
C LEU A 50 1.50 7.13 -0.27
N ALA A 51 2.74 6.68 -0.51
CA ALA A 51 3.60 7.26 -1.55
C ALA A 51 3.01 7.13 -2.95
N LEU A 52 2.39 5.99 -3.27
CA LEU A 52 1.70 5.80 -4.56
C LEU A 52 0.43 6.65 -4.69
N ILE A 53 -0.31 6.87 -3.61
CA ILE A 53 -1.47 7.77 -3.61
C ILE A 53 -1.03 9.22 -3.85
N ALA A 54 -0.03 9.70 -3.13
CA ALA A 54 0.51 11.05 -3.32
C ALA A 54 1.01 11.27 -4.75
N ARG A 55 1.71 10.29 -5.32
CA ARG A 55 2.15 10.35 -6.73
C ARG A 55 0.98 10.36 -7.71
N ARG A 56 -0.13 9.68 -7.39
CA ARG A 56 -1.34 9.70 -8.23
C ARG A 56 -1.99 11.07 -8.23
N GLU A 57 -2.06 11.69 -7.05
CA GLU A 57 -2.64 13.01 -6.85
C GLU A 57 -1.81 14.07 -7.58
N ALA A 58 -0.48 14.01 -7.49
CA ALA A 58 0.43 14.88 -8.25
C ALA A 58 0.25 14.76 -9.78
N LEU A 59 -0.06 13.55 -10.29
CA LEU A 59 -0.34 13.36 -11.71
C LEU A 59 -1.75 13.84 -12.13
N SER A 60 -2.65 14.04 -11.17
CA SER A 60 -4.05 14.42 -11.39
C SER A 60 -4.31 15.91 -11.12
N CYS A 61 -3.45 16.56 -10.34
CA CYS A 61 -3.40 18.00 -10.14
C CYS A 61 -2.28 18.59 -11.00
N PRO A 62 -2.54 19.03 -12.25
CA PRO A 62 -1.59 19.88 -12.93
C PRO A 62 -1.46 21.16 -12.10
N GLU A 63 -0.23 21.53 -11.72
CA GLU A 63 0.06 22.84 -11.16
C GLU A 63 -0.58 23.89 -12.08
N THR A 64 -1.66 24.49 -11.61
CA THR A 64 -2.24 25.65 -12.25
C THR A 64 -1.29 26.79 -11.89
N ASN A 65 -0.47 27.20 -12.86
CA ASN A 65 0.38 28.39 -12.89
C ASN A 65 0.34 29.26 -11.64
N ARG A 66 1.50 29.38 -10.97
CA ARG A 66 1.86 30.61 -10.23
C ARG A 66 3.32 30.93 -10.46
#